data_AF-A0A542SRJ9-F1
#
_entry.id   AF-A0A542SRJ9-F1
#
_cell.length_a   1.000
_cell.length_b   1.000
_cell.length_c   1.000
_cell.angle_alpha   90.00
_cell.angle_beta   90.00
_cell.angle_gamma   90.00
#
_symmetry.space_group_name_H-M   'P 1'
#
loop_
_entity.id
_entity.type
_entity.pdbx_description
1 polymer ?
#
loop_
_entity_poly.entity_id
_entity_poly.type
_entity_poly.pdbx_seq_one_letter_code
_entity_poly.pdbx_strand_id
1 'polypeptide(L)'
;MTQESTAFPLAFRGYEREPVDSAIAKLTNRIEESDRQLNDARTRIATLDQRILHAEGEVAQAKMKAAEAAAKVAEVDQPSYAGLGSRVEVLLRSAEEQSATLVSSATAQSEALLRSARQEADRLAEESQAKAEQVVREAERTRDHLIAAANEAAEAKAKAAQQAADDMRQSAEREAARIRSTAETQTAQWHSEVEAELMKRKAAAESEATALVTNARQEAEQIVAAANEEATVIRENAADQAKTHREAAEAEVAELLAAGQKEADAVRMHAAGAAQSERENAQAAASEQLAAARANADSLRAEAQAAIDQANKRAGEIREQAAGELSAAQETAKTLREETQATLDAARKEAEETLAQAREHLKDAQKQAEEMHAAARRQRHEADIAAAAEREQAAAAIADDAQAAKERTQALLESATATANEAEQRAAAALKHFEEVEAKSATLREESAREAQSRADAIIAEAQADAERIRSEAAARAAAELTSVQREVDALRDERDSIAGHLNDLRTLLGGGALADAAARATAAGSASPAAIEADADDSAGDDAENAE
;
A
#
# COMPACT_ATOMS: atom_id res chain seq x y z
N MET A 1 32.56 -41.81 55.51
CA MET A 1 32.17 -41.43 54.13
C MET A 1 32.69 -40.03 53.88
N THR A 2 33.80 -39.96 53.17
CA THR A 2 34.45 -38.74 52.68
C THR A 2 33.62 -38.20 51.52
N GLN A 3 32.91 -37.09 51.72
CA GLN A 3 32.43 -36.28 50.61
C GLN A 3 33.51 -35.23 50.34
N GLU A 4 34.38 -35.51 49.37
CA GLU A 4 35.18 -34.48 48.71
C GLU A 4 34.20 -33.58 47.94
N SER A 5 33.74 -32.52 48.59
CA SER A 5 33.07 -31.41 47.91
C SER A 5 34.14 -30.63 47.14
N THR A 6 34.32 -30.97 45.87
CA THR A 6 35.14 -30.17 44.96
C THR A 6 34.58 -28.75 44.91
N ALA A 7 35.36 -27.76 45.40
CA ALA A 7 34.94 -26.35 45.49
C ALA A 7 34.65 -25.71 44.11
N PHE A 8 35.04 -26.39 43.03
CA PHE A 8 34.85 -25.98 41.65
C PHE A 8 34.21 -27.14 40.88
N PRO A 9 33.01 -26.97 40.30
CA PRO A 9 32.40 -28.00 39.47
C PRO A 9 33.22 -28.24 38.19
N LEU A 10 33.38 -29.52 37.83
CA LEU A 10 34.14 -29.98 36.67
C LEU A 10 33.23 -30.10 35.44
N ALA A 11 33.55 -29.37 34.37
CA ALA A 11 32.97 -29.50 33.05
C ALA A 11 33.85 -30.39 32.14
N PHE A 12 33.31 -30.85 31.01
CA PHE A 12 33.93 -31.82 30.10
C PHE A 12 35.33 -31.43 29.55
N ARG A 13 35.79 -30.19 29.77
CA ARG A 13 37.17 -29.71 29.52
C ARG A 13 37.66 -28.70 30.57
N GLY A 14 37.50 -28.99 31.87
CA GLY A 14 38.11 -28.19 32.95
C GLY A 14 37.11 -27.75 34.01
N TYR A 15 37.38 -26.64 34.69
CA TYR A 15 36.47 -26.06 35.68
C TYR A 15 35.48 -25.09 35.03
N GLU A 16 34.28 -24.97 35.58
CA GLU A 16 33.34 -23.93 35.15
C GLU A 16 33.91 -22.53 35.46
N ARG A 17 33.85 -21.62 34.48
CA ARG A 17 34.51 -20.30 34.58
C ARG A 17 33.85 -19.38 35.61
N GLU A 18 32.52 -19.36 35.67
CA GLU A 18 31.75 -18.47 36.56
C GLU A 18 32.05 -18.71 38.06
N PRO A 19 32.03 -19.96 38.58
CA PRO A 19 32.32 -20.22 39.99
C PRO A 19 33.80 -19.96 40.35
N VAL A 20 34.72 -20.22 39.42
CA VAL A 20 36.15 -19.97 39.60
C VAL A 20 36.44 -18.47 39.65
N ASP A 21 35.90 -17.68 38.70
CA ASP A 21 36.07 -16.23 38.68
C ASP A 21 35.49 -15.58 39.94
N SER A 22 34.33 -16.05 40.44
CA SER A 22 33.75 -15.60 41.71
C SER A 22 34.64 -15.91 42.92
N ALA A 23 35.25 -17.10 42.96
CA ALA A 23 36.16 -17.48 44.05
C ALA A 23 37.48 -16.70 44.01
N ILE A 24 38.02 -16.47 42.80
CA ILE A 24 39.21 -15.63 42.60
C ILE A 24 38.90 -14.20 43.06
N ALA A 25 37.77 -13.61 42.65
CA ALA A 25 37.38 -12.27 43.10
C ALA A 25 37.24 -12.18 44.63
N LYS A 26 36.65 -13.19 45.28
CA LYS A 26 36.57 -13.26 46.76
C LYS A 26 37.95 -13.36 47.41
N LEU A 27 38.87 -14.16 46.86
CA LEU A 27 40.22 -14.29 47.39
C LEU A 27 41.03 -13.00 47.19
N THR A 28 40.92 -12.35 46.03
CA THR A 28 41.56 -11.05 45.75
C THR A 28 41.07 -9.99 46.72
N ASN A 29 39.75 -9.88 46.94
CA ASN A 29 39.20 -8.95 47.92
C ASN A 29 39.70 -9.22 49.35
N ARG A 30 39.84 -10.50 49.72
CA ARG A 30 40.36 -10.89 51.05
C ARG A 30 41.85 -10.57 51.22
N ILE A 31 42.65 -10.68 50.15
CA ILE A 31 44.06 -10.28 50.15
C ILE A 31 44.18 -8.77 50.30
N GLU A 32 43.42 -8.00 49.52
CA GLU A 32 43.41 -6.53 49.63
C GLU A 32 42.99 -6.06 51.03
N GLU A 33 42.00 -6.72 51.63
CA GLU A 33 41.57 -6.42 53.00
C GLU A 33 42.67 -6.72 54.03
N SER A 34 43.35 -7.86 53.90
CA SER A 34 44.48 -8.23 54.77
C SER A 34 45.66 -7.27 54.63
N ASP A 35 45.95 -6.79 53.42
CA ASP A 35 47.03 -5.83 53.18
C ASP A 35 46.72 -4.46 53.80
N ARG A 36 45.46 -4.02 53.73
CA ARG A 36 45.01 -2.81 54.46
C ARG A 36 45.20 -2.97 55.97
N GLN A 37 44.82 -4.11 56.54
CA GLN A 37 44.99 -4.40 57.97
C GLN A 37 46.47 -4.41 58.39
N LEU A 38 47.36 -4.96 57.57
CA LEU A 38 48.81 -4.96 57.84
C LEU A 38 49.41 -3.56 57.80
N ASN A 39 49.00 -2.72 56.85
CA ASN A 39 49.47 -1.34 56.77
C ASN A 39 48.98 -0.50 57.96
N ASP A 40 47.73 -0.67 58.38
CA ASP A 40 47.20 -0.02 59.59
C ASP A 40 47.96 -0.44 60.85
N ALA A 41 48.26 -1.74 61.00
CA ALA A 41 49.01 -2.25 62.14
C ALA A 41 50.44 -1.67 62.18
N ARG A 42 51.11 -1.56 61.02
CA ARG A 42 52.45 -0.95 60.92
C ARG A 42 52.44 0.51 61.34
N THR A 43 51.45 1.29 60.90
CA THR A 43 51.31 2.70 61.29
C THR A 43 51.09 2.85 62.80
N ARG A 44 50.31 1.95 63.41
CA ARG A 44 50.10 1.94 64.87
C ARG A 44 51.38 1.63 65.64
N ILE A 45 52.18 0.67 65.19
CA ILE A 45 53.47 0.34 65.82
C ILE A 45 54.41 1.54 65.76
N ALA A 46 54.57 2.18 64.59
CA ALA A 46 55.42 3.36 64.45
C ALA A 46 55.00 4.51 65.39
N THR A 47 53.68 4.70 65.58
CA THR A 47 53.14 5.70 66.51
C THR A 47 53.45 5.37 67.98
N LEU A 48 53.37 4.09 68.35
CA LEU A 48 53.71 3.64 69.71
C LEU A 48 55.21 3.77 70.01
N ASP A 49 56.08 3.48 69.04
CA ASP A 49 57.53 3.64 69.20
C ASP A 49 57.91 5.11 69.44
N GLN A 50 57.28 6.06 68.74
CA GLN A 50 57.50 7.49 69.00
C GLN A 50 57.08 7.90 70.42
N ARG A 51 56.00 7.32 70.95
CA ARG A 51 55.53 7.61 72.31
C ARG A 51 56.45 7.03 73.38
N ILE A 52 57.01 5.84 73.18
CA ILE A 52 57.98 5.23 74.11
C ILE A 52 59.23 6.11 74.19
N LEU A 53 59.77 6.52 73.04
CA LEU A 53 60.96 7.37 72.99
C LEU A 53 60.75 8.72 73.70
N HIS A 54 59.56 9.31 73.56
CA HIS A 54 59.21 10.55 74.26
C HIS A 54 59.15 10.36 75.79
N ALA A 55 58.47 9.31 76.25
CA ALA A 55 58.34 9.00 77.67
C ALA A 55 59.70 8.70 78.33
N GLU A 56 60.61 8.01 77.63
CA GLU A 56 61.98 7.77 78.12
C GLU A 56 62.76 9.08 78.29
N GLY A 57 62.56 10.06 77.39
CA GLY A 57 63.12 11.39 77.49
C GLY A 57 62.63 12.16 78.72
N GLU A 58 61.33 12.11 79.01
CA GLU A 58 60.74 12.74 80.21
C GLU A 58 61.30 12.13 81.50
N VAL A 59 61.44 10.79 81.56
CA VAL A 59 62.01 10.10 82.72
C VAL A 59 63.47 10.49 82.95
N ALA A 60 64.26 10.66 81.87
CA ALA A 60 65.64 11.11 81.97
C ALA A 60 65.73 12.56 82.53
N GLN A 61 64.87 13.46 82.03
CA GLN A 61 64.79 14.83 82.54
C GLN A 61 64.36 14.89 84.00
N ALA A 62 63.37 14.08 84.40
CA ALA A 62 62.91 14.01 85.79
C ALA A 62 64.03 13.53 86.73
N LYS A 63 64.84 12.55 86.31
CA LYS A 63 66.00 12.08 87.08
C LYS A 63 67.09 13.16 87.24
N MET A 64 67.36 13.94 86.19
CA MET A 64 68.32 15.06 86.28
C MET A 64 67.82 16.16 87.24
N LYS A 65 66.54 16.53 87.15
CA LYS A 65 65.93 17.49 88.09
C LYS A 65 65.97 17.00 89.54
N ALA A 66 65.77 15.71 89.78
CA ALA A 66 65.88 15.12 91.11
C ALA A 66 67.32 15.14 91.65
N ALA A 67 68.33 14.92 90.79
CA ALA A 67 69.74 15.03 91.16
C ALA A 67 70.15 16.47 91.50
N GLU A 68 69.67 17.47 90.73
CA GLU A 68 69.87 18.88 91.03
C GLU A 68 69.17 19.33 92.33
N ALA A 69 67.96 18.82 92.59
CA ALA A 69 67.24 19.11 93.83
C ALA A 69 67.97 18.52 95.06
N ALA A 70 68.55 17.32 94.94
CA ALA A 70 69.36 16.73 96.00
C ALA A 70 70.64 17.54 96.30
N ALA A 71 71.27 18.14 95.27
CA ALA A 71 72.44 19.01 95.45
C ALA A 71 72.09 20.34 96.15
N LYS A 72 70.93 20.93 95.83
CA LYS A 72 70.44 22.18 96.46
C LYS A 72 70.03 22.01 97.93
N VAL A 73 69.69 20.79 98.36
CA VAL A 73 69.34 20.49 99.77
C VAL A 73 70.60 20.36 100.65
N ALA A 74 71.75 19.99 100.07
CA ALA A 74 73.02 19.87 100.81
C ALA A 74 73.69 21.23 101.13
N GLU A 75 73.25 22.32 100.50
CA GLU A 75 73.82 23.67 100.66
C GLU A 75 73.05 24.55 101.68
N VAL A 76 71.95 24.03 102.26
CA VAL A 76 71.03 24.79 103.12
C VAL A 76 71.35 24.67 104.62
N ASP A 77 72.43 23.97 104.99
CA ASP A 77 72.89 23.83 106.38
C ASP A 77 74.01 24.82 106.73
N GLN A 78 73.70 26.14 106.77
CA GLN A 78 74.33 27.14 107.66
C GLN A 78 73.66 28.53 107.55
N PRO A 79 72.70 28.88 108.44
CA PRO A 79 72.01 30.17 108.39
C PRO A 79 72.70 31.25 109.24
N SER A 80 73.08 32.36 108.60
CA SER A 80 73.61 33.58 109.25
C SER A 80 72.62 34.75 109.13
N TYR A 81 72.34 35.40 110.26
CA TYR A 81 71.29 36.41 110.49
C TYR A 81 71.60 37.83 109.99
N ALA A 82 72.69 38.04 109.24
CA ALA A 82 72.96 39.30 108.54
C ALA A 82 72.33 39.38 107.13
N GLY A 83 71.77 38.25 106.65
CA GLY A 83 71.13 38.14 105.34
C GLY A 83 69.64 38.52 105.29
N LEU A 84 69.03 39.05 106.36
CA LEU A 84 67.61 39.44 106.30
C LEU A 84 67.34 40.60 105.34
N GLY A 85 68.30 41.53 105.16
CA GLY A 85 68.20 42.61 104.17
C GLY A 85 68.43 42.15 102.73
N SER A 86 69.46 41.32 102.49
CA SER A 86 69.71 40.72 101.18
C SER A 86 68.68 39.66 100.80
N ARG A 87 68.05 38.99 101.76
CA ARG A 87 66.97 38.03 101.52
C ARG A 87 65.65 38.72 101.21
N VAL A 88 65.39 39.92 101.76
CA VAL A 88 64.26 40.77 101.32
C VAL A 88 64.52 41.34 99.93
N GLU A 89 65.75 41.76 99.60
CA GLU A 89 66.13 42.16 98.23
C GLU A 89 66.06 40.99 97.24
N VAL A 90 66.54 39.79 97.62
CA VAL A 90 66.45 38.56 96.81
C VAL A 90 65.01 38.09 96.70
N LEU A 91 64.17 38.24 97.73
CA LEU A 91 62.73 37.95 97.67
C LEU A 91 62.00 38.94 96.76
N LEU A 92 62.30 40.24 96.84
CA LEU A 92 61.72 41.26 95.96
C LEU A 92 62.20 41.10 94.52
N ARG A 93 63.49 40.83 94.30
CA ARG A 93 64.03 40.53 92.97
C ARG A 93 63.48 39.23 92.40
N SER A 94 63.36 38.19 93.23
CA SER A 94 62.74 36.92 92.85
C SER A 94 61.25 37.11 92.55
N ALA A 95 60.53 37.93 93.33
CA ALA A 95 59.14 38.28 93.07
C ALA A 95 58.98 39.15 91.82
N GLU A 96 59.89 40.09 91.55
CA GLU A 96 59.94 40.90 90.33
C GLU A 96 60.25 40.04 89.10
N GLU A 97 61.20 39.11 89.20
CA GLU A 97 61.55 38.18 88.11
C GLU A 97 60.42 37.17 87.87
N GLN A 98 59.80 36.64 88.93
CA GLN A 98 58.61 35.78 88.84
C GLN A 98 57.42 36.53 88.25
N SER A 99 57.21 37.79 88.60
CA SER A 99 56.14 38.62 88.05
C SER A 99 56.39 39.02 86.61
N ALA A 100 57.61 39.45 86.27
CA ALA A 100 57.99 39.71 84.89
C ALA A 100 57.80 38.45 84.02
N THR A 101 58.11 37.28 84.58
CA THR A 101 57.85 35.98 83.95
C THR A 101 56.35 35.68 83.83
N LEU A 102 55.54 35.98 84.86
CA LEU A 102 54.09 35.79 84.85
C LEU A 102 53.39 36.75 83.87
N VAL A 103 53.79 38.01 83.84
CA VAL A 103 53.31 39.04 82.92
C VAL A 103 53.66 38.68 81.48
N SER A 104 54.90 38.24 81.24
CA SER A 104 55.34 37.75 79.94
C SER A 104 54.59 36.49 79.52
N SER A 105 54.40 35.53 80.43
CA SER A 105 53.66 34.29 80.13
C SER A 105 52.18 34.55 79.91
N ALA A 106 51.53 35.41 80.70
CA ALA A 106 50.13 35.82 80.52
C ALA A 106 49.91 36.58 79.22
N THR A 107 50.86 37.46 78.83
CA THR A 107 50.82 38.17 77.55
C THR A 107 50.99 37.19 76.39
N ALA A 108 51.96 36.27 76.47
CA ALA A 108 52.17 35.23 75.48
C ALA A 108 50.98 34.27 75.36
N GLN A 109 50.34 33.91 76.48
CA GLN A 109 49.12 33.08 76.51
C GLN A 109 47.94 33.81 75.87
N SER A 110 47.73 35.09 76.18
CA SER A 110 46.67 35.91 75.58
C SER A 110 46.84 36.04 74.06
N GLU A 111 48.07 36.30 73.60
CA GLU A 111 48.36 36.33 72.17
C GLU A 111 48.19 34.97 71.51
N ALA A 112 48.56 33.87 72.19
CA ALA A 112 48.35 32.52 71.70
C ALA A 112 46.86 32.17 71.58
N LEU A 113 46.04 32.54 72.57
CA LEU A 113 44.58 32.37 72.55
C LEU A 113 43.95 33.14 71.39
N LEU A 114 44.29 34.41 71.20
CA LEU A 114 43.78 35.20 70.07
C LEU A 114 44.23 34.65 68.72
N ARG A 115 45.48 34.20 68.59
CA ARG A 115 45.97 33.56 67.36
C ARG A 115 45.20 32.27 67.07
N SER A 116 44.98 31.42 68.08
CA SER A 116 44.20 30.18 67.96
C SER A 116 42.77 30.47 67.53
N ALA A 117 42.09 31.40 68.22
CA ALA A 117 40.70 31.75 67.92
C ALA A 117 40.54 32.36 66.53
N ARG A 118 41.50 33.17 66.07
CA ARG A 118 41.52 33.67 64.69
C ARG A 118 41.70 32.53 63.68
N GLN A 119 42.61 31.60 63.93
CA GLN A 119 42.80 30.43 63.06
C GLN A 119 41.55 29.54 63.01
N GLU A 120 40.86 29.36 64.14
CA GLU A 120 39.60 28.60 64.20
C GLU A 120 38.47 29.31 63.46
N ALA A 121 38.36 30.64 63.61
CA ALA A 121 37.42 31.47 62.86
C ALA A 121 37.69 31.43 61.34
N ASP A 122 38.95 31.55 60.93
CA ASP A 122 39.37 31.45 59.52
C ASP A 122 39.05 30.06 58.96
N ARG A 123 39.36 28.99 59.71
CA ARG A 123 39.02 27.62 59.32
C ARG A 123 37.51 27.43 59.18
N LEU A 124 36.72 27.95 60.11
CA LEU A 124 35.25 27.89 60.04
C LEU A 124 34.72 28.66 58.81
N ALA A 125 35.32 29.80 58.48
CA ALA A 125 34.99 30.56 57.28
C ALA A 125 35.32 29.78 56.00
N GLU A 126 36.51 29.16 55.91
CA GLU A 126 36.89 28.34 54.76
C GLU A 126 36.00 27.10 54.60
N GLU A 127 35.72 26.38 55.68
CA GLU A 127 34.85 25.19 55.66
C GLU A 127 33.42 25.55 55.26
N SER A 128 32.87 26.65 55.79
CA SER A 128 31.53 27.12 55.44
C SER A 128 31.44 27.64 54.02
N GLN A 129 32.47 28.34 53.52
CA GLN A 129 32.58 28.75 52.13
C GLN A 129 32.63 27.55 51.19
N ALA A 130 33.47 26.56 51.48
CA ALA A 130 33.57 25.33 50.69
C ALA A 130 32.24 24.57 50.64
N LYS A 131 31.53 24.51 51.77
CA LYS A 131 30.20 23.89 51.86
C LYS A 131 29.14 24.68 51.09
N ALA A 132 29.13 26.01 51.21
CA ALA A 132 28.22 26.88 50.48
C ALA A 132 28.40 26.73 48.96
N GLU A 133 29.65 26.72 48.48
CA GLU A 133 29.96 26.46 47.07
C GLU A 133 29.57 25.05 46.63
N GLN A 134 29.73 24.05 47.50
CA GLN A 134 29.30 22.68 47.19
C GLN A 134 27.79 22.61 46.98
N VAL A 135 26.99 23.26 47.84
CA VAL A 135 25.53 23.33 47.70
C VAL A 135 25.14 23.98 46.37
N VAL A 136 25.76 25.12 46.01
CA VAL A 136 25.50 25.79 44.73
C VAL A 136 25.89 24.90 43.54
N ARG A 137 27.07 24.27 43.57
CA ARG A 137 27.51 23.36 42.49
C ARG A 137 26.60 22.15 42.32
N GLU A 138 26.07 21.60 43.40
CA GLU A 138 25.12 20.49 43.36
C GLU A 138 23.76 20.92 42.78
N ALA A 139 23.30 22.12 43.14
CA ALA A 139 22.10 22.73 42.57
C ALA A 139 22.26 23.02 41.08
N GLU A 140 23.42 23.52 40.62
CA GLU A 140 23.72 23.72 39.20
C GLU A 140 23.68 22.43 38.39
N ARG A 141 24.24 21.33 38.92
CA ARG A 141 24.14 20.01 38.27
C ARG A 141 22.71 19.52 38.21
N THR A 142 21.94 19.72 39.28
CA THR A 142 20.52 19.35 39.33
C THR A 142 19.71 20.16 38.32
N ARG A 143 19.97 21.46 38.19
CA ARG A 143 19.39 22.37 37.20
C ARG A 143 19.64 21.86 35.78
N ASP A 144 20.91 21.60 35.45
CA ASP A 144 21.30 21.17 34.11
C ASP A 144 20.69 19.80 33.77
N HIS A 145 20.66 18.89 34.75
CA HIS A 145 20.02 17.59 34.58
C HIS A 145 18.51 17.69 34.37
N LEU A 146 17.82 18.57 35.13
CA LEU A 146 16.38 18.77 35.01
C LEU A 146 16.01 19.38 33.65
N ILE A 147 16.77 20.37 33.18
CA ILE A 147 16.58 20.97 31.85
C ILE A 147 16.83 19.94 30.75
N ALA A 148 17.93 19.18 30.84
CA ALA A 148 18.24 18.13 29.87
C ALA A 148 17.14 17.05 29.81
N ALA A 149 16.73 16.53 30.97
CA ALA A 149 15.70 15.51 31.06
C ALA A 149 14.34 16.00 30.53
N ALA A 150 13.96 17.25 30.81
CA ALA A 150 12.73 17.83 30.28
C ALA A 150 12.77 17.98 28.75
N ASN A 151 13.90 18.45 28.20
CA ASN A 151 14.08 18.58 26.76
C ASN A 151 14.04 17.22 26.05
N GLU A 152 14.73 16.21 26.58
CA GLU A 152 14.70 14.84 26.04
C GLU A 152 13.28 14.24 26.09
N ALA A 153 12.58 14.40 27.21
CA ALA A 153 11.20 13.91 27.34
C ALA A 153 10.23 14.61 26.38
N ALA A 154 10.39 15.93 26.19
CA ALA A 154 9.56 16.71 25.28
C ALA A 154 9.86 16.38 23.81
N GLU A 155 11.13 16.17 23.45
CA GLU A 155 11.54 15.72 22.12
C GLU A 155 11.03 14.31 21.82
N ALA A 156 11.14 13.38 22.76
CA ALA A 156 10.62 12.03 22.62
C ALA A 156 9.10 12.02 22.38
N LYS A 157 8.35 12.83 23.13
CA LYS A 157 6.89 12.99 22.94
C LYS A 157 6.56 13.61 21.58
N ALA A 158 7.29 14.65 21.17
CA ALA A 158 7.07 15.31 19.89
C ALA A 158 7.35 14.36 18.71
N LYS A 159 8.45 13.60 18.78
CA LYS A 159 8.80 12.60 17.76
C LYS A 159 7.77 11.46 17.68
N ALA A 160 7.30 10.96 18.83
CA ALA A 160 6.26 9.94 18.85
C ALA A 160 4.93 10.45 18.26
N ALA A 161 4.55 11.69 18.57
CA ALA A 161 3.36 12.34 18.00
C ALA A 161 3.50 12.55 16.48
N GLN A 162 4.67 13.00 16.01
CA GLN A 162 4.97 13.18 14.59
C GLN A 162 4.91 11.85 13.83
N GLN A 163 5.54 10.80 14.35
CA GLN A 163 5.50 9.47 13.75
C GLN A 163 4.08 8.90 13.66
N ALA A 164 3.30 8.99 14.73
CA ALA A 164 1.91 8.54 14.72
C ALA A 164 1.05 9.32 13.71
N ALA A 165 1.28 10.63 13.58
CA ALA A 165 0.59 11.47 12.63
C ALA A 165 1.03 11.18 11.18
N ASP A 166 2.32 10.94 10.93
CA ASP A 166 2.85 10.51 9.63
C ASP A 166 2.30 9.16 9.20
N ASP A 167 2.24 8.19 10.11
CA ASP A 167 1.66 6.86 9.85
C ASP A 167 0.17 6.97 9.48
N MET A 168 -0.57 7.82 10.19
CA MET A 168 -1.98 8.07 9.92
C MET A 168 -2.19 8.79 8.57
N ARG A 169 -1.35 9.78 8.25
CA ARG A 169 -1.33 10.45 6.95
C ARG A 169 -1.05 9.46 5.82
N GLN A 170 0.01 8.68 5.93
CA GLN A 170 0.40 7.71 4.91
C GLN A 170 -0.66 6.61 4.74
N SER A 171 -1.29 6.19 5.84
CA SER A 171 -2.42 5.25 5.81
C SER A 171 -3.62 5.84 5.05
N ALA A 172 -3.99 7.09 5.35
CA ALA A 172 -5.09 7.77 4.68
C ALA A 172 -4.81 8.02 3.19
N GLU A 173 -3.59 8.41 2.82
CA GLU A 173 -3.16 8.59 1.43
C GLU A 173 -3.21 7.27 0.64
N ARG A 174 -2.71 6.17 1.22
CA ARG A 174 -2.77 4.84 0.61
C ARG A 174 -4.21 4.37 0.42
N GLU A 175 -5.06 4.56 1.43
CA GLU A 175 -6.46 4.16 1.34
C GLU A 175 -7.22 4.98 0.31
N ALA A 176 -6.99 6.30 0.23
CA ALA A 176 -7.57 7.14 -0.82
C ALA A 176 -7.09 6.73 -2.22
N ALA A 177 -5.80 6.42 -2.39
CA ALA A 177 -5.27 5.91 -3.65
C ALA A 177 -5.86 4.54 -4.03
N ARG A 178 -6.03 3.64 -3.05
CA ARG A 178 -6.67 2.33 -3.26
C ARG A 178 -8.11 2.50 -3.71
N ILE A 179 -8.89 3.33 -3.01
CA ILE A 179 -10.30 3.60 -3.33
C ILE A 179 -10.43 4.18 -4.74
N ARG A 180 -9.59 5.17 -5.11
CA ARG A 180 -9.58 5.73 -6.47
C ARG A 180 -9.29 4.67 -7.53
N SER A 181 -8.23 3.88 -7.34
CA SER A 181 -7.87 2.83 -8.30
C SER A 181 -8.97 1.77 -8.44
N THR A 182 -9.63 1.39 -7.34
CA THR A 182 -10.76 0.46 -7.39
C THR A 182 -11.96 1.08 -8.10
N ALA A 183 -12.27 2.35 -7.85
CA ALA A 183 -13.36 3.07 -8.50
C ALA A 183 -13.15 3.21 -10.02
N GLU A 184 -11.92 3.54 -10.44
CA GLU A 184 -11.54 3.60 -11.86
C GLU A 184 -11.68 2.23 -12.54
N THR A 185 -11.18 1.18 -11.87
CA THR A 185 -11.26 -0.20 -12.40
C THR A 185 -12.71 -0.67 -12.52
N GLN A 186 -13.53 -0.44 -11.49
CA GLN A 186 -14.95 -0.79 -11.51
C GLN A 186 -15.70 -0.03 -12.60
N THR A 187 -15.43 1.27 -12.76
CA THR A 187 -16.01 2.09 -13.84
C THR A 187 -15.66 1.55 -15.21
N ALA A 188 -14.39 1.20 -15.45
CA ALA A 188 -13.94 0.62 -16.72
C ALA A 188 -14.59 -0.75 -16.97
N GLN A 189 -14.72 -1.60 -15.94
CA GLN A 189 -15.40 -2.89 -16.03
C GLN A 189 -16.88 -2.72 -16.40
N TRP A 190 -17.61 -1.84 -15.72
CA TRP A 190 -19.02 -1.60 -16.02
C TRP A 190 -19.25 -1.06 -17.43
N HIS A 191 -18.39 -0.15 -17.91
CA HIS A 191 -18.45 0.30 -19.30
C HIS A 191 -18.22 -0.85 -20.28
N SER A 192 -17.18 -1.65 -20.05
CA SER A 192 -16.88 -2.80 -20.93
C SER A 192 -17.99 -3.86 -20.92
N GLU A 193 -18.61 -4.12 -19.76
CA GLU A 193 -19.73 -5.06 -19.62
C GLU A 193 -20.96 -4.58 -20.39
N VAL A 194 -21.34 -3.31 -20.22
CA VAL A 194 -22.46 -2.69 -20.93
C VAL A 194 -22.22 -2.68 -22.44
N GLU A 195 -21.02 -2.31 -22.89
CA GLU A 195 -20.68 -2.33 -24.32
C GLU A 195 -20.77 -3.74 -24.90
N ALA A 196 -20.27 -4.76 -24.19
CA ALA A 196 -20.36 -6.15 -24.61
C ALA A 196 -21.83 -6.64 -24.70
N GLU A 197 -22.67 -6.30 -23.72
CA GLU A 197 -24.09 -6.64 -23.73
C GLU A 197 -24.82 -5.98 -24.91
N LEU A 198 -24.57 -4.70 -25.18
CA LEU A 198 -25.15 -3.99 -26.33
C LEU A 198 -24.70 -4.59 -27.66
N MET A 199 -23.43 -4.97 -27.79
CA MET A 199 -22.93 -5.64 -28.99
C MET A 199 -23.58 -7.01 -29.18
N LYS A 200 -23.78 -7.79 -28.11
CA LYS A 200 -24.48 -9.07 -28.16
C LYS A 200 -25.95 -8.91 -28.58
N ARG A 201 -26.66 -7.91 -28.04
CA ARG A 201 -28.04 -7.60 -28.42
C ARG A 201 -28.16 -7.20 -29.90
N LYS A 202 -27.26 -6.34 -30.39
CA LYS A 202 -27.20 -5.95 -31.80
C LYS A 202 -26.95 -7.14 -32.73
N ALA A 203 -25.99 -8.00 -32.38
CA ALA A 203 -25.69 -9.19 -33.16
C ALA A 203 -26.87 -10.19 -33.20
N ALA A 204 -27.57 -10.36 -32.07
CA ALA A 204 -28.77 -11.19 -32.02
C ALA A 204 -29.88 -10.65 -32.92
N ALA A 205 -30.20 -9.35 -32.83
CA ALA A 205 -31.21 -8.71 -33.67
C ALA A 205 -30.88 -8.78 -35.18
N GLU A 206 -29.61 -8.59 -35.55
CA GLU A 206 -29.18 -8.71 -36.94
C GLU A 206 -29.27 -10.15 -37.46
N SER A 207 -28.95 -11.13 -36.61
CA SER A 207 -29.07 -12.55 -36.94
C SER A 207 -30.52 -12.99 -37.11
N GLU A 208 -31.43 -12.55 -36.24
CA GLU A 208 -32.87 -12.87 -36.29
C GLU A 208 -33.50 -12.30 -37.58
N ALA A 209 -33.25 -11.02 -37.88
CA ALA A 209 -33.72 -10.39 -39.12
C ALA A 209 -33.15 -11.07 -40.38
N THR A 210 -31.89 -11.51 -40.34
CA THR A 210 -31.28 -12.25 -41.46
C THR A 210 -31.92 -13.63 -41.62
N ALA A 211 -32.18 -14.34 -40.51
CA ALA A 211 -32.82 -15.65 -40.51
C ALA A 211 -34.23 -15.59 -41.14
N LEU A 212 -35.02 -14.57 -40.83
CA LEU A 212 -36.33 -14.35 -41.44
C LEU A 212 -36.27 -14.21 -42.97
N VAL A 213 -35.38 -13.35 -43.46
CA VAL A 213 -35.21 -13.15 -44.92
C VAL A 213 -34.71 -14.42 -45.60
N THR A 214 -33.78 -15.15 -44.97
CA THR A 214 -33.27 -16.41 -45.54
C THR A 214 -34.34 -17.49 -45.60
N ASN A 215 -35.17 -17.64 -44.55
CA ASN A 215 -36.24 -18.63 -44.52
C ASN A 215 -37.31 -18.31 -45.57
N ALA A 216 -37.76 -17.06 -45.65
CA ALA A 216 -38.74 -16.66 -46.65
C ALA A 216 -38.21 -16.79 -48.09
N ARG A 217 -36.91 -16.55 -48.30
CA ARG A 217 -36.26 -16.80 -49.59
C ARG A 217 -36.26 -18.28 -49.95
N GLN A 218 -35.94 -19.16 -49.00
CA GLN A 218 -35.95 -20.61 -49.23
C GLN A 218 -37.37 -21.11 -49.55
N GLU A 219 -38.38 -20.66 -48.80
CA GLU A 219 -39.78 -21.00 -49.06
C GLU A 219 -40.23 -20.51 -50.45
N ALA A 220 -39.86 -19.27 -50.83
CA ALA A 220 -40.15 -18.74 -52.15
C ALA A 220 -39.43 -19.50 -53.28
N GLU A 221 -38.18 -19.92 -53.07
CA GLU A 221 -37.44 -20.78 -54.00
C GLU A 221 -38.11 -22.16 -54.16
N GLN A 222 -38.62 -22.75 -53.07
CA GLN A 222 -39.38 -24.01 -53.12
C GLN A 222 -40.69 -23.86 -53.91
N ILE A 223 -41.45 -22.79 -53.69
CA ILE A 223 -42.69 -22.50 -54.44
C ILE A 223 -42.38 -22.39 -55.94
N VAL A 224 -41.32 -21.67 -56.29
CA VAL A 224 -40.90 -21.50 -57.69
C VAL A 224 -40.41 -22.81 -58.31
N ALA A 225 -39.66 -23.62 -57.56
CA ALA A 225 -39.20 -24.92 -58.03
C ALA A 225 -40.39 -25.86 -58.33
N ALA A 226 -41.35 -25.95 -57.40
CA ALA A 226 -42.55 -26.76 -57.56
C ALA A 226 -43.38 -26.32 -58.78
N ALA A 227 -43.58 -25.01 -58.98
CA ALA A 227 -44.31 -24.48 -60.13
C ALA A 227 -43.63 -24.82 -61.47
N ASN A 228 -42.30 -24.73 -61.53
CA ASN A 228 -41.54 -25.08 -62.72
C ASN A 228 -41.57 -26.58 -63.01
N GLU A 229 -41.50 -27.41 -61.98
CA GLU A 229 -41.58 -28.86 -62.09
C GLU A 229 -42.95 -29.31 -62.65
N GLU A 230 -44.04 -28.76 -62.11
CA GLU A 230 -45.39 -29.01 -62.63
C GLU A 230 -45.54 -28.57 -64.10
N ALA A 231 -45.02 -27.38 -64.45
CA ALA A 231 -45.02 -26.91 -65.83
C ALA A 231 -44.13 -27.74 -66.77
N THR A 232 -43.04 -28.36 -66.29
CA THR A 232 -42.26 -29.32 -67.08
C THR A 232 -43.03 -30.62 -67.31
N VAL A 233 -43.65 -31.18 -66.27
CA VAL A 233 -44.43 -32.44 -66.37
C VAL A 233 -45.58 -32.29 -67.35
N ILE A 234 -46.32 -31.18 -67.30
CA ILE A 234 -47.44 -30.93 -68.23
C ILE A 234 -46.93 -30.80 -69.68
N ARG A 235 -45.78 -30.15 -69.90
CA ARG A 235 -45.17 -30.04 -71.23
C ARG A 235 -44.71 -31.39 -71.78
N GLU A 236 -44.08 -32.22 -70.96
CA GLU A 236 -43.60 -33.54 -71.36
C GLU A 236 -44.77 -34.47 -71.68
N ASN A 237 -45.79 -34.53 -70.81
CA ASN A 237 -47.00 -35.32 -71.06
C ASN A 237 -47.72 -34.91 -72.35
N ALA A 238 -47.84 -33.60 -72.60
CA ALA A 238 -48.42 -33.07 -73.84
C ALA A 238 -47.60 -33.47 -75.08
N ALA A 239 -46.27 -33.39 -75.00
CA ALA A 239 -45.39 -33.77 -76.10
C ALA A 239 -45.46 -35.27 -76.39
N ASP A 240 -45.52 -36.10 -75.35
CA ASP A 240 -45.63 -37.56 -75.47
C ASP A 240 -46.98 -37.97 -76.07
N GLN A 241 -48.10 -37.40 -75.59
CA GLN A 241 -49.42 -37.66 -76.18
C GLN A 241 -49.47 -37.27 -77.66
N ALA A 242 -48.99 -36.08 -78.01
CA ALA A 242 -48.92 -35.63 -79.41
C ALA A 242 -48.05 -36.54 -80.27
N LYS A 243 -46.97 -37.11 -79.71
CA LYS A 243 -46.13 -38.08 -80.39
C LYS A 243 -46.86 -39.40 -80.60
N THR A 244 -47.51 -39.95 -79.58
CA THR A 244 -48.28 -41.20 -79.68
C THR A 244 -49.39 -41.11 -80.71
N HIS A 245 -50.16 -40.01 -80.73
CA HIS A 245 -51.23 -39.84 -81.72
C HIS A 245 -50.67 -39.77 -83.15
N ARG A 246 -49.52 -39.09 -83.35
CA ARG A 246 -48.87 -39.03 -84.66
C ARG A 246 -48.36 -40.40 -85.12
N GLU A 247 -47.69 -41.15 -84.23
CA GLU A 247 -47.17 -42.49 -84.54
C GLU A 247 -48.31 -43.48 -84.83
N ALA A 248 -49.42 -43.41 -84.09
CA ALA A 248 -50.61 -44.21 -84.35
C ALA A 248 -51.22 -43.91 -85.74
N ALA A 249 -51.33 -42.62 -86.09
CA ALA A 249 -51.82 -42.18 -87.39
C ALA A 249 -50.92 -42.66 -88.55
N GLU A 250 -49.60 -42.53 -88.39
CA GLU A 250 -48.63 -42.99 -89.40
C GLU A 250 -48.70 -44.52 -89.59
N ALA A 251 -48.90 -45.28 -88.51
CA ALA A 251 -49.04 -46.74 -88.58
C ALA A 251 -50.32 -47.18 -89.32
N GLU A 252 -51.47 -46.58 -89.01
CA GLU A 252 -52.75 -46.90 -89.66
C GLU A 252 -52.72 -46.58 -91.16
N VAL A 253 -52.10 -45.46 -91.54
CA VAL A 253 -51.93 -45.06 -92.94
C VAL A 253 -51.01 -46.01 -93.69
N ALA A 254 -49.91 -46.44 -93.06
CA ALA A 254 -49.01 -47.43 -93.65
C ALA A 254 -49.72 -48.77 -93.88
N GLU A 255 -50.60 -49.19 -92.97
CA GLU A 255 -51.40 -50.41 -93.10
C GLU A 255 -52.40 -50.32 -94.27
N LEU A 256 -53.15 -49.23 -94.36
CA LEU A 256 -54.12 -49.01 -95.46
C LEU A 256 -53.42 -48.92 -96.83
N LEU A 257 -52.28 -48.24 -96.91
CA LEU A 257 -51.48 -48.17 -98.15
C LEU A 257 -50.94 -49.56 -98.54
N ALA A 258 -50.47 -50.36 -97.58
CA ALA A 258 -50.00 -51.71 -97.84
C ALA A 258 -51.13 -52.65 -98.30
N ALA A 259 -52.32 -52.52 -97.72
CA ALA A 259 -53.51 -53.25 -98.15
C ALA A 259 -53.88 -52.87 -99.61
N GLY A 260 -53.89 -51.58 -99.92
CA GLY A 260 -54.19 -51.09 -101.27
C GLY A 260 -53.21 -51.52 -102.33
N GLN A 261 -51.91 -51.52 -102.00
CA GLN A 261 -50.88 -52.02 -102.91
C GLN A 261 -51.06 -53.50 -103.19
N LYS A 262 -51.35 -54.32 -102.16
CA LYS A 262 -51.60 -55.76 -102.34
C LYS A 262 -52.79 -56.04 -103.24
N GLU A 263 -53.90 -55.32 -103.07
CA GLU A 263 -55.08 -55.46 -103.93
C GLU A 263 -54.78 -55.03 -105.38
N ALA A 264 -54.08 -53.91 -105.57
CA ALA A 264 -53.67 -53.45 -106.89
C ALA A 264 -52.72 -54.44 -107.61
N ASP A 265 -51.79 -55.06 -106.87
CA ASP A 265 -50.89 -56.08 -107.40
C ASP A 265 -51.62 -57.37 -107.76
N ALA A 266 -52.60 -57.79 -106.96
CA ALA A 266 -53.43 -58.96 -107.23
C ALA A 266 -54.24 -58.81 -108.52
N VAL A 267 -54.88 -57.65 -108.73
CA VAL A 267 -55.63 -57.39 -109.97
C VAL A 267 -54.69 -57.30 -111.18
N ARG A 268 -53.53 -56.66 -111.05
CA ARG A 268 -52.53 -56.61 -112.13
C ARG A 268 -52.03 -57.99 -112.53
N MET A 269 -51.74 -58.85 -111.55
CA MET A 269 -51.34 -60.23 -111.82
C MET A 269 -52.46 -61.03 -112.49
N HIS A 270 -53.71 -60.89 -112.04
CA HIS A 270 -54.87 -61.53 -112.66
C HIS A 270 -55.04 -61.11 -114.13
N ALA A 271 -55.04 -59.80 -114.40
CA ALA A 271 -55.18 -59.25 -115.75
C ALA A 271 -54.01 -59.65 -116.67
N ALA A 272 -52.78 -59.65 -116.16
CA ALA A 272 -51.61 -60.09 -116.93
C ALA A 272 -51.64 -61.60 -117.24
N GLY A 273 -52.05 -62.42 -116.28
CA GLY A 273 -52.21 -63.87 -116.45
C GLY A 273 -53.28 -64.22 -117.48
N ALA A 274 -54.45 -63.57 -117.42
CA ALA A 274 -55.53 -63.74 -118.38
C ALA A 274 -55.10 -63.33 -119.82
N ALA A 275 -54.40 -62.20 -119.96
CA ALA A 275 -53.91 -61.73 -121.25
C ALA A 275 -52.82 -62.64 -121.86
N GLN A 276 -51.98 -63.28 -121.02
CA GLN A 276 -50.94 -64.19 -121.49
C GLN A 276 -51.51 -65.54 -121.94
N SER A 277 -52.44 -66.13 -121.17
CA SER A 277 -53.06 -67.42 -121.51
C SER A 277 -53.76 -67.38 -122.88
N GLU A 278 -54.41 -66.28 -123.25
CA GLU A 278 -55.05 -66.16 -124.56
C GLU A 278 -54.09 -65.84 -125.72
N ARG A 279 -52.95 -65.19 -125.46
CA ARG A 279 -51.91 -65.06 -126.49
C ARG A 279 -51.35 -66.42 -126.87
N GLU A 280 -51.14 -67.29 -125.88
CA GLU A 280 -50.65 -68.66 -126.09
C GLU A 280 -51.72 -69.50 -126.82
N ASN A 281 -53.01 -69.38 -126.47
CA ASN A 281 -54.12 -70.03 -127.19
C ASN A 281 -54.27 -69.54 -128.64
N ALA A 282 -54.18 -68.22 -128.88
CA ALA A 282 -54.28 -67.64 -130.22
C ALA A 282 -53.09 -68.04 -131.12
N GLN A 283 -51.89 -68.18 -130.55
CA GLN A 283 -50.71 -68.68 -131.27
C GLN A 283 -50.82 -70.17 -131.57
N ALA A 284 -51.38 -70.97 -130.66
CA ALA A 284 -51.66 -72.39 -130.92
C ALA A 284 -52.67 -72.57 -132.07
N ALA A 285 -53.78 -71.81 -132.07
CA ALA A 285 -54.77 -71.83 -133.14
C ALA A 285 -54.24 -71.32 -134.51
N ALA A 286 -53.33 -70.35 -134.51
CA ALA A 286 -52.68 -69.86 -135.73
C ALA A 286 -51.70 -70.88 -136.32
N SER A 287 -51.06 -71.71 -135.49
CA SER A 287 -50.11 -72.74 -135.92
C SER A 287 -50.79 -73.96 -136.57
N GLU A 288 -52.02 -74.28 -136.17
CA GLU A 288 -52.81 -75.39 -136.71
C GLU A 288 -53.37 -75.10 -138.11
N GLN A 289 -53.70 -73.83 -138.42
CA GLN A 289 -54.24 -73.42 -139.72
C GLN A 289 -53.17 -73.22 -140.82
N LEU A 290 -51.90 -73.04 -140.45
CA LEU A 290 -50.77 -72.94 -141.37
C LEU A 290 -50.31 -74.29 -141.96
N ALA A 291 -50.73 -75.41 -141.37
CA ALA A 291 -50.39 -76.75 -141.85
C ALA A 291 -51.37 -77.30 -142.94
N ALA A 292 -52.59 -76.75 -143.05
CA ALA A 292 -53.63 -77.24 -143.97
C ALA A 292 -53.66 -76.54 -145.35
N ALA A 293 -52.94 -75.42 -145.53
CA ALA A 293 -53.02 -74.57 -146.74
C ALA A 293 -51.93 -74.88 -147.79
N ARG A 294 -51.95 -76.10 -148.37
CA ARG A 294 -51.15 -76.44 -149.58
C ARG A 294 -51.92 -77.09 -150.72
N ALA A 295 -53.26 -77.20 -150.66
CA ALA A 295 -54.04 -77.76 -151.75
C ALA A 295 -55.38 -77.03 -151.98
N ASN A 296 -55.41 -76.26 -153.07
CA ASN A 296 -56.57 -75.77 -153.83
C ASN A 296 -57.26 -74.47 -153.39
N ALA A 297 -57.17 -73.52 -154.31
CA ALA A 297 -57.61 -72.13 -154.27
C ALA A 297 -58.99 -71.94 -154.94
N ASP A 298 -59.61 -70.79 -154.63
CA ASP A 298 -60.80 -70.17 -155.22
C ASP A 298 -62.13 -70.18 -154.45
N SER A 299 -62.18 -70.70 -153.20
CA SER A 299 -63.32 -70.44 -152.28
C SER A 299 -62.92 -69.88 -150.90
N LEU A 300 -61.65 -69.47 -150.71
CA LEU A 300 -61.06 -69.11 -149.41
C LEU A 300 -60.58 -67.63 -149.36
N ARG A 301 -61.49 -66.69 -149.62
CA ARG A 301 -61.33 -65.27 -149.24
C ARG A 301 -62.46 -64.74 -148.34
N ALA A 302 -63.61 -65.41 -148.29
CA ALA A 302 -64.72 -65.02 -147.44
C ALA A 302 -64.65 -65.63 -146.02
N GLU A 303 -64.19 -66.89 -145.89
CA GLU A 303 -64.15 -67.60 -144.60
C GLU A 303 -62.91 -67.28 -143.75
N ALA A 304 -61.76 -67.00 -144.39
CA ALA A 304 -60.55 -66.55 -143.69
C ALA A 304 -60.72 -65.17 -143.04
N GLN A 305 -61.57 -64.30 -143.61
CA GLN A 305 -61.91 -63.02 -143.00
C GLN A 305 -62.82 -63.21 -141.78
N ALA A 306 -63.79 -64.12 -141.84
CA ALA A 306 -64.71 -64.39 -140.72
C ALA A 306 -64.00 -64.96 -139.47
N ALA A 307 -62.98 -65.81 -139.63
CA ALA A 307 -62.22 -66.35 -138.51
C ALA A 307 -61.32 -65.29 -137.84
N ILE A 308 -60.70 -64.41 -138.63
CA ILE A 308 -59.92 -63.26 -138.12
C ILE A 308 -60.84 -62.28 -137.41
N ASP A 309 -62.03 -62.03 -137.95
CA ASP A 309 -63.03 -61.15 -137.32
C ASP A 309 -63.54 -61.75 -136.00
N GLN A 310 -63.71 -63.07 -135.91
CA GLN A 310 -64.12 -63.73 -134.67
C GLN A 310 -63.02 -63.75 -133.59
N ALA A 311 -61.75 -63.95 -133.98
CA ALA A 311 -60.61 -63.85 -133.07
C ALA A 311 -60.39 -62.41 -132.58
N ASN A 312 -60.52 -61.42 -133.48
CA ASN A 312 -60.47 -60.01 -133.11
C ASN A 312 -61.64 -59.60 -132.21
N LYS A 313 -62.83 -60.19 -132.42
CA LYS A 313 -63.99 -59.97 -131.56
C LYS A 313 -63.77 -60.53 -130.14
N ARG A 314 -63.28 -61.76 -130.01
CA ARG A 314 -62.93 -62.35 -128.69
C ARG A 314 -61.79 -61.59 -127.99
N ALA A 315 -60.77 -61.18 -128.74
CA ALA A 315 -59.70 -60.34 -128.20
C ALA A 315 -60.19 -58.94 -127.81
N GLY A 316 -61.23 -58.43 -128.48
CA GLY A 316 -61.95 -57.21 -128.11
C GLY A 316 -62.74 -57.37 -126.82
N GLU A 317 -63.54 -58.44 -126.72
CA GLU A 317 -64.35 -58.76 -125.53
C GLU A 317 -63.49 -58.98 -124.28
N ILE A 318 -62.34 -59.67 -124.39
CA ILE A 318 -61.43 -59.88 -123.25
C ILE A 318 -60.65 -58.61 -122.91
N ARG A 319 -60.25 -57.79 -123.89
CA ARG A 319 -59.67 -56.47 -123.60
C ARG A 319 -60.67 -55.54 -122.94
N GLU A 320 -61.95 -55.65 -123.31
CA GLU A 320 -63.03 -54.90 -122.69
C GLU A 320 -63.29 -55.39 -121.25
N GLN A 321 -63.23 -56.70 -121.00
CA GLN A 321 -63.28 -57.26 -119.65
C GLN A 321 -62.06 -56.86 -118.80
N ALA A 322 -60.85 -56.94 -119.34
CA ALA A 322 -59.63 -56.52 -118.65
C ALA A 322 -59.57 -55.00 -118.44
N ALA A 323 -60.10 -54.21 -119.37
CA ALA A 323 -60.28 -52.77 -119.19
C ALA A 323 -61.35 -52.48 -118.13
N GLY A 324 -62.41 -53.30 -118.06
CA GLY A 324 -63.41 -53.25 -117.00
C GLY A 324 -62.86 -53.60 -115.62
N GLU A 325 -62.07 -54.67 -115.50
CA GLU A 325 -61.38 -55.05 -114.26
C GLU A 325 -60.33 -54.01 -113.84
N LEU A 326 -59.59 -53.44 -114.79
CA LEU A 326 -58.65 -52.36 -114.52
C LEU A 326 -59.37 -51.08 -114.10
N SER A 327 -60.49 -50.74 -114.74
CA SER A 327 -61.32 -49.60 -114.34
C SER A 327 -61.95 -49.81 -112.97
N ALA A 328 -62.40 -51.03 -112.66
CA ALA A 328 -62.90 -51.39 -111.34
C ALA A 328 -61.78 -51.27 -110.28
N ALA A 329 -60.56 -51.75 -110.58
CA ALA A 329 -59.42 -51.62 -109.69
C ALA A 329 -58.91 -50.17 -109.54
N GLN A 330 -59.08 -49.33 -110.55
CA GLN A 330 -58.79 -47.91 -110.46
C GLN A 330 -59.80 -47.19 -109.56
N GLU A 331 -61.08 -47.56 -109.63
CA GLU A 331 -62.11 -47.07 -108.72
C GLU A 331 -61.93 -47.59 -107.29
N THR A 332 -61.54 -48.86 -107.07
CA THR A 332 -61.18 -49.35 -105.72
C THR A 332 -59.93 -48.66 -105.18
N ALA A 333 -58.90 -48.45 -106.01
CA ALA A 333 -57.72 -47.70 -105.60
C ALA A 333 -58.01 -46.21 -105.37
N LYS A 334 -59.02 -45.64 -106.02
CA LYS A 334 -59.45 -44.27 -105.79
C LYS A 334 -60.24 -44.15 -104.49
N THR A 335 -61.22 -45.03 -104.27
CA THR A 335 -61.98 -45.10 -103.01
C THR A 335 -61.07 -45.36 -101.81
N LEU A 336 -60.12 -46.29 -101.92
CA LEU A 336 -59.14 -46.51 -100.86
C LEU A 336 -58.21 -45.31 -100.63
N ARG A 337 -57.86 -44.53 -101.67
CA ARG A 337 -57.13 -43.27 -101.49
C ARG A 337 -57.97 -42.23 -100.76
N GLU A 338 -59.23 -42.11 -101.12
CA GLU A 338 -60.19 -41.22 -100.44
C GLU A 338 -60.38 -41.65 -98.97
N GLU A 339 -60.44 -42.96 -98.69
CA GLU A 339 -60.47 -43.52 -97.33
C GLU A 339 -59.16 -43.24 -96.57
N THR A 340 -57.99 -43.45 -97.17
CA THR A 340 -56.69 -43.11 -96.53
C THR A 340 -56.56 -41.61 -96.26
N GLN A 341 -57.12 -40.78 -97.12
CA GLN A 341 -57.13 -39.33 -96.94
C GLN A 341 -58.12 -38.95 -95.82
N ALA A 342 -59.27 -39.60 -95.75
CA ALA A 342 -60.24 -39.41 -94.67
C ALA A 342 -59.70 -39.86 -93.31
N THR A 343 -58.97 -40.98 -93.23
CA THR A 343 -58.33 -41.43 -91.99
C THR A 343 -57.16 -40.53 -91.60
N LEU A 344 -56.35 -40.05 -92.55
CA LEU A 344 -55.34 -39.02 -92.31
C LEU A 344 -55.95 -37.73 -91.75
N ASP A 345 -57.06 -37.27 -92.34
CA ASP A 345 -57.70 -36.03 -91.91
C ASP A 345 -58.42 -36.20 -90.57
N ALA A 346 -58.99 -37.37 -90.27
CA ALA A 346 -59.51 -37.72 -88.95
C ALA A 346 -58.41 -37.77 -87.89
N ALA A 347 -57.31 -38.46 -88.16
CA ALA A 347 -56.18 -38.55 -87.24
C ALA A 347 -55.47 -37.20 -87.05
N ARG A 348 -55.40 -36.37 -88.08
CA ARG A 348 -54.93 -34.97 -87.97
C ARG A 348 -55.86 -34.16 -87.08
N LYS A 349 -57.17 -34.31 -87.21
CA LYS A 349 -58.14 -33.61 -86.37
C LYS A 349 -58.04 -34.05 -84.92
N GLU A 350 -57.89 -35.34 -84.63
CA GLU A 350 -57.66 -35.85 -83.26
C GLU A 350 -56.32 -35.35 -82.69
N ALA A 351 -55.26 -35.32 -83.50
CA ALA A 351 -53.98 -34.73 -83.10
C ALA A 351 -54.09 -33.21 -82.85
N GLU A 352 -54.88 -32.49 -83.64
CA GLU A 352 -55.16 -31.06 -83.44
C GLU A 352 -56.00 -30.81 -82.19
N GLU A 353 -56.99 -31.65 -81.90
CA GLU A 353 -57.83 -31.57 -80.69
C GLU A 353 -57.00 -31.87 -79.42
N THR A 354 -56.18 -32.91 -79.43
CA THR A 354 -55.26 -33.22 -78.31
C THR A 354 -54.20 -32.14 -78.12
N LEU A 355 -53.65 -31.58 -79.20
CA LEU A 355 -52.76 -30.41 -79.12
C LEU A 355 -53.49 -29.15 -78.62
N ALA A 356 -54.77 -28.97 -78.93
CA ALA A 356 -55.57 -27.86 -78.42
C ALA A 356 -55.82 -28.01 -76.91
N GLN A 357 -56.19 -29.21 -76.44
CA GLN A 357 -56.33 -29.51 -75.01
C GLN A 357 -54.99 -29.35 -74.27
N ALA A 358 -53.90 -29.85 -74.85
CA ALA A 358 -52.56 -29.65 -74.31
C ALA A 358 -52.18 -28.15 -74.23
N ARG A 359 -52.52 -27.35 -75.25
CA ARG A 359 -52.29 -25.89 -75.23
C ARG A 359 -53.11 -25.20 -74.15
N GLU A 360 -54.34 -25.64 -73.91
CA GLU A 360 -55.19 -25.13 -72.83
C GLU A 360 -54.59 -25.48 -71.46
N HIS A 361 -54.22 -26.75 -71.24
CA HIS A 361 -53.53 -27.17 -70.01
C HIS A 361 -52.19 -26.45 -69.81
N LEU A 362 -51.44 -26.17 -70.87
CA LEU A 362 -50.21 -25.38 -70.79
C LEU A 362 -50.49 -23.92 -70.43
N LYS A 363 -51.56 -23.33 -70.95
CA LYS A 363 -51.97 -21.97 -70.61
C LYS A 363 -52.41 -21.88 -69.14
N ASP A 364 -53.15 -22.88 -68.67
CA ASP A 364 -53.56 -22.97 -67.27
C ASP A 364 -52.36 -23.20 -66.35
N ALA A 365 -51.44 -24.10 -66.71
CA ALA A 365 -50.19 -24.32 -65.99
C ALA A 365 -49.29 -23.07 -65.97
N GLN A 366 -49.20 -22.33 -67.07
CA GLN A 366 -48.49 -21.05 -67.15
C GLN A 366 -49.12 -20.03 -66.20
N LYS A 367 -50.45 -19.93 -66.19
CA LYS A 367 -51.17 -19.03 -65.30
C LYS A 367 -50.96 -19.41 -63.83
N GLN A 368 -51.03 -20.70 -63.50
CA GLN A 368 -50.74 -21.20 -62.15
C GLN A 368 -49.28 -20.91 -61.76
N ALA A 369 -48.32 -21.12 -62.65
CA ALA A 369 -46.92 -20.78 -62.42
C ALA A 369 -46.73 -19.27 -62.19
N GLU A 370 -47.38 -18.42 -63.00
CA GLU A 370 -47.36 -16.96 -62.81
C GLU A 370 -47.96 -16.54 -61.46
N GLU A 371 -49.05 -17.17 -61.04
CA GLU A 371 -49.69 -16.96 -59.72
C GLU A 371 -48.77 -17.41 -58.57
N MET A 372 -48.12 -18.57 -58.68
CA MET A 372 -47.14 -19.07 -57.70
C MET A 372 -45.88 -18.20 -57.65
N HIS A 373 -45.38 -17.72 -58.78
CA HIS A 373 -44.29 -16.74 -58.83
C HIS A 373 -44.70 -15.41 -58.19
N ALA A 374 -45.93 -14.94 -58.43
CA ALA A 374 -46.44 -13.74 -57.78
C ALA A 374 -46.62 -13.95 -56.27
N ALA A 375 -47.07 -15.12 -55.83
CA ALA A 375 -47.12 -15.50 -54.41
C ALA A 375 -45.73 -15.51 -53.78
N ALA A 376 -44.74 -16.15 -54.42
CA ALA A 376 -43.35 -16.16 -53.96
C ALA A 376 -42.73 -14.75 -53.86
N ARG A 377 -43.01 -13.87 -54.82
CA ARG A 377 -42.59 -12.45 -54.76
C ARG A 377 -43.26 -11.71 -53.60
N ARG A 378 -44.56 -11.92 -53.38
CA ARG A 378 -45.30 -11.32 -52.26
C ARG A 378 -44.73 -11.78 -50.92
N GLN A 379 -44.48 -13.08 -50.75
CA GLN A 379 -43.91 -13.64 -49.53
C GLN A 379 -42.51 -13.10 -49.24
N ARG A 380 -41.64 -12.99 -50.26
CA ARG A 380 -40.32 -12.35 -50.10
C ARG A 380 -40.44 -10.89 -49.68
N HIS A 381 -41.33 -10.14 -50.33
CA HIS A 381 -41.54 -8.73 -50.00
C HIS A 381 -42.12 -8.53 -48.59
N GLU A 382 -43.07 -9.39 -48.19
CA GLU A 382 -43.65 -9.39 -46.85
C GLU A 382 -42.59 -9.73 -45.80
N ALA A 383 -41.70 -10.69 -46.07
CA ALA A 383 -40.59 -11.00 -45.19
C ALA A 383 -39.54 -9.88 -45.12
N ASP A 384 -39.27 -9.18 -46.23
CA ASP A 384 -38.39 -8.00 -46.22
C ASP A 384 -38.98 -6.87 -45.36
N ILE A 385 -40.30 -6.66 -45.43
CA ILE A 385 -41.03 -5.70 -44.58
C ILE A 385 -41.00 -6.15 -43.12
N ALA A 386 -41.27 -7.43 -42.84
CA ALA A 386 -41.25 -7.99 -41.49
C ALA A 386 -39.84 -7.87 -40.88
N ALA A 387 -38.79 -8.19 -41.62
CA ALA A 387 -37.41 -8.03 -41.18
C ALA A 387 -37.02 -6.56 -40.98
N ALA A 388 -37.55 -5.63 -41.79
CA ALA A 388 -37.36 -4.21 -41.58
C ALA A 388 -38.05 -3.72 -40.29
N ALA A 389 -39.30 -4.16 -40.05
CA ALA A 389 -40.05 -3.83 -38.84
C ALA A 389 -39.39 -4.42 -37.59
N GLU A 390 -38.88 -5.66 -37.66
CA GLU A 390 -38.16 -6.29 -36.56
C GLU A 390 -36.84 -5.57 -36.26
N ARG A 391 -36.09 -5.15 -37.30
CA ARG A 391 -34.90 -4.31 -37.12
C ARG A 391 -35.23 -2.98 -36.46
N GLU A 392 -36.33 -2.33 -36.84
CA GLU A 392 -36.76 -1.07 -36.23
C GLU A 392 -37.15 -1.26 -34.76
N GLN A 393 -37.95 -2.28 -34.45
CA GLN A 393 -38.33 -2.61 -33.07
C GLN A 393 -37.13 -2.98 -32.22
N ALA A 394 -36.22 -3.82 -32.73
CA ALA A 394 -35.00 -4.19 -32.04
C ALA A 394 -34.06 -2.98 -31.87
N ALA A 395 -33.95 -2.09 -32.86
CA ALA A 395 -33.17 -0.86 -32.74
C ALA A 395 -33.73 0.07 -31.67
N ALA A 396 -35.07 0.21 -31.58
CA ALA A 396 -35.73 0.96 -30.52
C ALA A 396 -35.46 0.35 -29.14
N ALA A 397 -35.64 -0.97 -29.00
CA ALA A 397 -35.36 -1.67 -27.74
C ALA A 397 -33.88 -1.57 -27.33
N ILE A 398 -32.94 -1.70 -28.28
CA ILE A 398 -31.50 -1.53 -28.03
C ILE A 398 -31.19 -0.07 -27.64
N ALA A 399 -31.88 0.91 -28.21
CA ALA A 399 -31.71 2.32 -27.84
C ALA A 399 -32.20 2.58 -26.40
N ASP A 400 -33.36 2.03 -26.02
CA ASP A 400 -33.89 2.10 -24.66
C ASP A 400 -32.96 1.39 -23.66
N ASP A 401 -32.50 0.17 -23.99
CA ASP A 401 -31.53 -0.57 -23.18
C ASP A 401 -30.21 0.20 -23.05
N ALA A 402 -29.72 0.81 -24.13
CA ALA A 402 -28.52 1.64 -24.09
C ALA A 402 -28.70 2.89 -23.23
N GLN A 403 -29.87 3.51 -23.25
CA GLN A 403 -30.18 4.65 -22.39
C GLN A 403 -30.28 4.24 -20.92
N ALA A 404 -30.98 3.15 -20.62
CA ALA A 404 -31.05 2.59 -19.27
C ALA A 404 -29.66 2.16 -18.75
N ALA A 405 -28.82 1.60 -19.62
CA ALA A 405 -27.46 1.23 -19.28
C ALA A 405 -26.59 2.47 -19.03
N LYS A 406 -26.73 3.54 -19.82
CA LYS A 406 -26.07 4.83 -19.56
C LYS A 406 -26.45 5.39 -18.20
N GLU A 407 -27.75 5.42 -17.87
CA GLU A 407 -28.24 5.92 -16.58
C GLU A 407 -27.69 5.09 -15.42
N ARG A 408 -27.64 3.75 -15.55
CA ARG A 408 -27.00 2.88 -14.55
C ARG A 408 -25.50 3.16 -14.42
N THR A 409 -24.76 3.26 -15.53
CA THR A 409 -23.32 3.58 -15.49
C THR A 409 -23.06 4.95 -14.90
N GLN A 410 -23.93 5.93 -15.15
CA GLN A 410 -23.83 7.27 -14.57
C GLN A 410 -24.10 7.25 -13.07
N ALA A 411 -25.16 6.58 -12.60
CA ALA A 411 -25.45 6.45 -11.18
C ALA A 411 -24.31 5.72 -10.42
N LEU A 412 -23.72 4.72 -11.07
CA LEU A 412 -22.57 3.99 -10.54
C LEU A 412 -21.30 4.87 -10.51
N LEU A 413 -21.06 5.68 -11.54
CA LEU A 413 -19.98 6.66 -11.58
C LEU A 413 -20.15 7.72 -10.49
N GLU A 414 -21.38 8.22 -10.28
CA GLU A 414 -21.70 9.16 -9.21
C GLU A 414 -21.42 8.55 -7.82
N SER A 415 -21.78 7.28 -7.61
CA SER A 415 -21.45 6.55 -6.37
C SER A 415 -19.94 6.34 -6.19
N ALA A 416 -19.23 5.96 -7.25
CA ALA A 416 -17.79 5.73 -7.23
C ALA A 416 -17.02 7.04 -6.98
N THR A 417 -17.43 8.13 -7.61
CA THR A 417 -16.87 9.48 -7.40
C THR A 417 -17.21 10.02 -6.02
N ALA A 418 -18.41 9.80 -5.49
CA ALA A 418 -18.75 10.15 -4.11
C ALA A 418 -17.84 9.42 -3.11
N THR A 419 -17.63 8.12 -3.29
CA THR A 419 -16.74 7.31 -2.44
C THR A 419 -15.28 7.80 -2.52
N ALA A 420 -14.81 8.15 -3.72
CA ALA A 420 -13.48 8.73 -3.91
C ALA A 420 -13.35 10.10 -3.21
N ASN A 421 -14.35 10.97 -3.35
CA ASN A 421 -14.38 12.29 -2.70
C ASN A 421 -14.42 12.17 -1.17
N GLU A 422 -15.18 11.22 -0.61
CA GLU A 422 -15.19 10.95 0.83
C GLU A 422 -13.82 10.46 1.33
N ALA A 423 -13.11 9.66 0.53
CA ALA A 423 -11.76 9.22 0.87
C ALA A 423 -10.77 10.39 0.82
N GLU A 424 -10.89 11.29 -0.15
CA GLU A 424 -10.08 12.50 -0.24
C GLU A 424 -10.35 13.47 0.90
N GLN A 425 -11.61 13.65 1.30
CA GLN A 425 -11.97 14.45 2.48
C GLN A 425 -11.37 13.85 3.75
N ARG A 426 -11.40 12.52 3.91
CA ARG A 426 -10.74 11.85 5.05
C ARG A 426 -9.23 12.05 5.03
N ALA A 427 -8.58 11.97 3.87
CA ALA A 427 -7.15 12.26 3.75
C ALA A 427 -6.82 13.73 4.06
N ALA A 428 -7.63 14.68 3.57
CA ALA A 428 -7.49 16.10 3.87
C ALA A 428 -7.70 16.39 5.37
N ALA A 429 -8.68 15.74 6.00
CA ALA A 429 -8.90 15.84 7.44
C ALA A 429 -7.72 15.27 8.24
N ALA A 430 -7.12 14.16 7.78
CA ALA A 430 -5.92 13.59 8.39
C ALA A 430 -4.71 14.53 8.27
N LEU A 431 -4.54 15.20 7.13
CA LEU A 431 -3.51 16.23 6.93
C LEU A 431 -3.70 17.42 7.86
N LYS A 432 -4.93 17.93 7.97
CA LYS A 432 -5.23 19.00 8.93
C LYS A 432 -4.97 18.57 10.37
N HIS A 433 -5.33 17.34 10.73
CA HIS A 433 -5.04 16.80 12.05
C HIS A 433 -3.52 16.70 12.30
N PHE A 434 -2.73 16.32 11.29
CA PHE A 434 -1.27 16.33 11.37
C PHE A 434 -0.73 17.73 11.67
N GLU A 435 -1.18 18.76 10.94
CA GLU A 435 -0.77 20.15 11.19
C GLU A 435 -1.14 20.61 12.62
N GLU A 436 -2.33 20.23 13.10
CA GLU A 436 -2.76 20.51 14.47
C GLU A 436 -1.90 19.79 15.52
N VAL A 437 -1.48 18.55 15.24
CA VAL A 437 -0.59 17.78 16.12
C VAL A 437 0.79 18.39 16.15
N GLU A 438 1.37 18.78 15.02
CA GLU A 438 2.67 19.46 14.98
C GLU A 438 2.65 20.78 15.76
N ALA A 439 1.60 21.59 15.59
CA ALA A 439 1.42 22.82 16.34
C ALA A 439 1.32 22.55 17.85
N LYS A 440 0.49 21.58 18.27
CA LYS A 440 0.33 21.20 19.69
C LYS A 440 1.62 20.62 20.27
N SER A 441 2.37 19.82 19.52
CA SER A 441 3.66 19.27 19.97
C SER A 441 4.72 20.37 20.10
N ALA A 442 4.70 21.40 19.25
CA ALA A 442 5.56 22.56 19.39
C ALA A 442 5.22 23.37 20.67
N THR A 443 3.94 23.63 20.93
CA THR A 443 3.53 24.35 22.15
C THR A 443 3.84 23.55 23.41
N LEU A 444 3.58 22.24 23.42
CA LEU A 444 3.92 21.36 24.56
C LEU A 444 5.43 21.33 24.85
N ARG A 445 6.28 21.36 23.82
CA ARG A 445 7.74 21.48 24.00
C ARG A 445 8.12 22.81 24.65
N GLU A 446 7.52 23.90 24.19
CA GLU A 446 7.79 25.23 24.75
C GLU A 446 7.31 25.35 26.20
N GLU A 447 6.11 24.85 26.51
CA GLU A 447 5.56 24.80 27.87
C GLU A 447 6.43 23.95 28.80
N SER A 448 6.83 22.74 28.37
CA SER A 448 7.71 21.87 29.14
C SER A 448 9.08 22.50 29.40
N ALA A 449 9.64 23.20 28.42
CA ALA A 449 10.91 23.90 28.57
C ALA A 449 10.80 25.07 29.56
N ARG A 450 9.73 25.87 29.46
CA ARG A 450 9.46 26.97 30.40
C ARG A 450 9.25 26.46 31.83
N GLU A 451 8.48 25.39 32.00
CA GLU A 451 8.25 24.79 33.31
C GLU A 451 9.55 24.22 33.91
N ALA A 452 10.34 23.52 33.10
CA ALA A 452 11.65 23.02 33.52
C ALA A 452 12.58 24.15 33.94
N GLN A 453 12.65 25.23 33.16
CA GLN A 453 13.48 26.39 33.46
C GLN A 453 13.05 27.10 34.75
N SER A 454 11.74 27.31 34.94
CA SER A 454 11.22 27.89 36.18
C SER A 454 11.53 27.04 37.42
N ARG A 455 11.43 25.72 37.32
CA ARG A 455 11.82 24.79 38.40
C ARG A 455 13.33 24.82 38.65
N ALA A 456 14.12 24.88 37.58
CA ALA A 456 15.58 25.00 37.64
C ALA A 456 16.02 26.29 38.36
N ASP A 457 15.41 27.42 38.01
CA ASP A 457 15.70 28.72 38.62
C ASP A 457 15.33 28.73 40.11
N ALA A 458 14.22 28.09 40.50
CA ALA A 458 13.82 27.95 41.89
C ALA A 458 14.84 27.15 42.72
N ILE A 459 15.38 26.05 42.18
CA ILE A 459 16.41 25.24 42.84
C ILE A 459 17.70 26.04 43.07
N ILE A 460 18.12 26.84 42.08
CA ILE A 460 19.30 27.71 42.22
C ILE A 460 19.05 28.79 43.27
N ALA A 461 17.88 29.43 43.26
CA ALA A 461 17.54 30.46 44.22
C ALA A 461 17.52 29.91 45.66
N GLU A 462 16.94 28.73 45.87
CA GLU A 462 16.93 28.03 47.18
C GLU A 462 18.35 27.68 47.63
N ALA A 463 19.18 27.12 46.75
CA ALA A 463 20.57 26.78 47.06
C ALA A 463 21.45 28.01 47.36
N GLN A 464 21.21 29.13 46.68
CA GLN A 464 21.90 30.40 46.96
C GLN A 464 21.49 30.97 48.32
N ALA A 465 20.20 30.89 48.67
CA ALA A 465 19.70 31.29 49.98
C ALA A 465 20.29 30.42 51.10
N ASP A 466 20.38 29.10 50.89
CA ASP A 466 21.02 28.17 51.83
C ASP A 466 22.53 28.40 51.97
N ALA A 467 23.22 28.68 50.85
CA ALA A 467 24.63 29.03 50.85
C ALA A 467 24.90 30.33 51.64
N GLU A 468 24.07 31.35 51.47
CA GLU A 468 24.14 32.59 52.25
C GLU A 468 23.83 32.35 53.73
N ARG A 469 22.84 31.52 54.03
CA ARG A 469 22.53 31.12 55.41
C ARG A 469 23.70 30.40 56.07
N ILE A 470 24.35 29.46 55.39
CA ILE A 470 25.55 28.76 55.90
C ILE A 470 26.68 29.76 56.20
N ARG A 471 26.95 30.69 55.28
CA ARG A 471 27.98 31.73 55.48
C ARG A 471 27.66 32.65 56.65
N SER A 472 26.42 33.15 56.71
CA SER A 472 26.00 34.08 57.77
C SER A 472 25.98 33.42 59.15
N GLU A 473 25.51 32.18 59.27
CA GLU A 473 25.57 31.40 60.51
C GLU A 473 27.01 31.13 60.95
N ALA A 474 27.90 30.79 60.01
CA ALA A 474 29.32 30.57 60.31
C ALA A 474 30.02 31.86 60.73
N ALA A 475 29.76 32.98 60.05
CA ALA A 475 30.29 34.30 60.41
C ALA A 475 29.81 34.74 61.80
N ALA A 476 28.52 34.52 62.13
CA ALA A 476 27.99 34.82 63.45
C ALA A 476 28.64 33.97 64.54
N ARG A 477 28.88 32.67 64.29
CA ARG A 477 29.59 31.77 65.22
C ARG A 477 31.04 32.20 65.41
N ALA A 478 31.77 32.46 64.34
CA ALA A 478 33.15 32.95 64.38
C ALA A 478 33.27 34.28 65.15
N ALA A 479 32.35 35.23 64.91
CA ALA A 479 32.31 36.50 65.63
C ALA A 479 32.01 36.31 67.12
N ALA A 480 31.10 35.40 67.48
CA ALA A 480 30.79 35.08 68.87
C ALA A 480 31.98 34.44 69.60
N GLU A 481 32.69 33.53 68.94
CA GLU A 481 33.89 32.87 69.48
C GLU A 481 35.04 33.86 69.68
N LEU A 482 35.33 34.69 68.68
CA LEU A 482 36.31 35.76 68.79
C LEU A 482 35.97 36.75 69.91
N THR A 483 34.70 37.13 70.05
CA THR A 483 34.25 38.01 71.14
C THR A 483 34.41 37.35 72.50
N SER A 484 34.13 36.04 72.60
CA SER A 484 34.31 35.27 73.83
C SER A 484 35.78 35.21 74.24
N VAL A 485 36.67 34.86 73.30
CA VAL A 485 38.13 34.79 73.56
C VAL A 485 38.70 36.18 73.83
N GLN A 486 38.18 37.23 73.18
CA GLN A 486 38.59 38.60 73.46
C GLN A 486 38.25 38.99 74.91
N ARG A 487 37.06 38.63 75.42
CA ARG A 487 36.71 38.85 76.84
C ARG A 487 37.62 38.08 77.79
N GLU A 488 37.98 36.85 77.44
CA GLU A 488 38.92 36.04 78.24
C GLU A 488 40.32 36.67 78.27
N VAL A 489 40.80 37.19 77.14
CA VAL A 489 42.06 37.92 77.07
C VAL A 489 42.03 39.22 77.86
N ASP A 490 40.92 39.97 77.81
CA ASP A 490 40.79 41.19 78.58
C ASP A 490 40.75 40.89 80.09
N ALA A 491 40.10 39.80 80.51
CA ALA A 491 40.16 39.32 81.89
C ALA A 491 41.59 38.91 82.33
N LEU A 492 42.35 38.21 81.47
CA LEU A 492 43.75 37.85 81.73
C LEU A 492 44.66 39.09 81.81
N ARG A 493 44.37 40.13 81.01
CA ARG A 493 45.06 41.43 81.09
C ARG A 493 44.74 42.17 82.37
N ASP A 494 43.48 42.20 82.78
CA ASP A 494 43.06 42.80 84.05
C ASP A 494 43.68 42.07 85.25
N GLU A 495 43.75 40.73 85.21
CA GLU A 495 44.43 39.93 86.23
C GLU A 495 45.94 40.23 86.27
N ARG A 496 46.58 40.30 85.11
CA ARG A 496 47.99 40.70 84.98
C ARG A 496 48.23 42.10 85.55
N ASP A 497 47.40 43.07 85.21
CA ASP A 497 47.54 44.46 85.64
C ASP A 497 47.27 44.61 87.15
N SER A 498 46.31 43.85 87.68
CA SER A 498 46.08 43.70 89.11
C SER A 498 47.31 43.12 89.82
N ILE A 499 47.91 42.04 89.31
CA ILE A 499 49.11 41.43 89.91
C ILE A 499 50.30 42.40 89.84
N ALA A 500 50.49 43.09 88.71
CA ALA A 500 51.52 44.12 88.56
C ALA A 500 51.32 45.28 89.55
N GLY A 501 50.06 45.73 89.74
CA GLY A 501 49.67 46.74 90.72
C GLY A 501 49.94 46.32 92.17
N HIS A 502 49.51 45.11 92.57
CA HIS A 502 49.76 44.55 93.91
C HIS A 502 51.25 44.50 94.25
N LEU A 503 52.12 44.23 93.26
CA LEU A 503 53.57 44.22 93.46
C LEU A 503 54.16 45.62 93.58
N ASN A 504 53.64 46.60 92.82
CA ASN A 504 54.01 47.99 93.00
C ASN A 504 53.59 48.53 94.38
N ASP A 505 52.43 48.09 94.89
CA ASP A 505 51.96 48.41 96.22
C ASP A 505 52.82 47.76 97.31
N LEU A 506 53.20 46.49 97.15
CA LEU A 506 54.15 45.81 98.03
C LEU A 506 55.52 46.51 98.03
N ARG A 507 56.01 46.96 96.87
CA ARG A 507 57.24 47.76 96.73
C ARG A 507 57.13 49.11 97.44
N THR A 508 55.97 49.75 97.40
CA THR A 508 55.70 51.03 98.06
C THR A 508 55.55 50.87 99.57
N LEU A 509 54.92 49.79 100.05
CA LEU A 509 54.77 49.48 101.48
C LEU A 509 56.10 49.06 102.13
N LEU A 510 56.94 48.30 101.43
CA LEU A 510 58.27 47.90 101.92
C LEU A 510 59.34 49.00 101.74
N GLY A 511 59.19 49.91 100.77
CA GLY A 511 60.11 51.04 100.55
C GLY A 511 59.70 52.34 101.27
N GLY A 512 58.41 52.56 101.50
CA GLY A 512 57.83 53.82 101.99
C GLY A 512 57.77 53.96 103.51
N GLY A 513 57.92 52.87 104.27
CA GLY A 513 57.80 52.89 105.74
C GLY A 513 59.05 53.34 106.51
N ALA A 514 60.23 53.42 105.87
CA ALA A 514 61.50 53.67 106.59
C ALA A 514 62.36 54.81 106.01
N LEU A 515 61.95 55.45 104.91
CA LEU A 515 62.73 56.51 104.24
C LEU A 515 61.99 57.85 104.06
N ALA A 516 60.70 57.92 104.38
CA ALA A 516 59.91 59.16 104.23
C ALA A 516 59.99 60.12 105.45
N ASP A 517 60.27 59.63 106.66
CA ASP A 517 60.32 60.47 107.88
C ASP A 517 61.66 61.24 108.06
N ALA A 518 62.64 60.96 107.19
CA ALA A 518 63.91 61.69 107.11
C ALA A 518 63.92 62.82 106.06
N ALA A 519 62.94 62.86 105.14
CA ALA A 519 62.84 63.86 104.07
C ALA A 519 61.83 64.99 104.37
N ALA A 520 60.93 64.81 105.35
CA ALA A 520 59.91 65.81 105.72
C ALA A 520 60.41 66.97 106.60
N ARG A 521 61.69 66.99 106.98
CA ARG A 521 62.32 68.06 107.78
C ARG A 521 63.22 69.03 107.01
N ALA A 522 63.27 68.95 105.67
CA ALA A 522 64.20 69.76 104.85
C ALA A 522 63.57 70.59 103.71
N THR A 523 62.24 70.73 103.62
CA THR A 523 61.62 71.62 102.61
C THR A 523 60.32 72.27 103.13
N ALA A 524 60.40 72.88 104.31
CA ALA A 524 59.50 73.96 104.71
C ALA A 524 60.15 75.32 104.36
N ALA A 525 60.07 75.73 103.08
CA ALA A 525 60.19 77.13 102.64
C ALA A 525 60.03 77.22 101.12
N GLY A 526 58.95 77.83 100.63
CA GLY A 526 58.86 78.27 99.23
C GLY A 526 57.47 78.20 98.59
N SER A 527 56.56 79.09 99.04
CA SER A 527 55.51 79.79 98.25
C SER A 527 54.80 79.04 97.11
N ALA A 528 53.54 78.65 97.27
CA ALA A 528 52.32 79.48 97.14
C ALA A 528 51.75 79.57 95.71
N SER A 529 50.60 78.88 95.56
CA SER A 529 49.44 78.97 94.62
C SER A 529 49.13 80.34 93.95
N PRO A 530 48.14 80.46 93.02
CA PRO A 530 46.95 79.58 92.75
C PRO A 530 46.71 79.22 91.26
N ALA A 531 45.93 78.17 90.93
CA ALA A 531 44.46 78.15 90.67
C ALA A 531 44.01 79.22 89.64
N ALA A 532 43.12 79.01 88.67
CA ALA A 532 41.87 78.25 88.60
C ALA A 532 41.27 78.56 87.18
N ILE A 533 40.61 77.61 86.49
CA ILE A 533 39.14 77.49 86.29
C ILE A 533 38.60 78.08 84.95
N GLU A 534 37.66 77.32 84.37
CA GLU A 534 36.59 77.65 83.39
C GLU A 534 36.97 78.03 81.94
N ALA A 535 36.45 77.39 80.88
CA ALA A 535 35.07 77.11 80.44
C ALA A 535 34.63 78.09 79.34
N ASP A 536 33.57 77.67 78.66
CA ASP A 536 32.83 78.24 77.53
C ASP A 536 33.38 77.99 76.11
N ALA A 537 32.65 77.34 75.20
CA ALA A 537 31.25 77.46 74.74
C ALA A 537 31.14 78.40 73.52
N ASP A 538 30.03 78.19 72.80
CA ASP A 538 29.61 78.72 71.50
C ASP A 538 30.32 78.12 70.25
N ASP A 539 29.61 77.74 69.19
CA ASP A 539 28.35 78.29 68.71
C ASP A 539 27.59 77.34 67.76
N SER A 540 26.26 77.41 67.85
CA SER A 540 25.14 77.23 66.90
C SER A 540 25.32 76.60 65.49
N ALA A 541 24.30 76.17 64.76
CA ALA A 541 22.89 75.77 64.93
C ALA A 541 22.34 75.50 63.50
N GLY A 542 21.17 74.86 63.40
CA GLY A 542 20.37 74.68 62.17
C GLY A 542 20.25 73.20 61.81
N ASP A 543 19.30 72.43 62.32
CA ASP A 543 17.82 72.55 62.22
C ASP A 543 17.33 72.51 60.77
N ASP A 544 16.74 71.37 60.37
CA ASP A 544 15.34 71.29 59.94
C ASP A 544 14.94 69.88 59.43
N ALA A 545 13.94 69.30 60.11
CA ALA A 545 12.79 68.48 59.65
C ALA A 545 12.99 67.44 58.52
N GLU A 546 12.73 66.13 58.65
CA GLU A 546 11.61 65.38 59.25
C GLU A 546 10.21 65.72 58.69
N ASN A 547 9.74 64.93 57.72
CA ASN A 547 8.36 64.43 57.61
C ASN A 547 8.34 63.31 56.54
N ALA A 548 8.07 62.05 56.90
CA ALA A 548 6.77 61.35 56.78
C ALA A 548 6.31 61.21 55.30
N GLU A 549 5.88 60.08 54.78
CA GLU A 549 5.32 58.83 55.34
C GLU A 549 5.35 57.77 54.20
#